data_AF-A0A937NFQ6-F1
#
_entry.id   AF-A0A937NFQ6-F1
#
_cell.length_a   1.000
_cell.length_b   1.000
_cell.length_c   1.000
_cell.angle_alpha   90.00
_cell.angle_beta   90.00
_cell.angle_gamma   90.00
#
_symmetry.space_group_name_H-M   'P 1'
#
loop_
_entity.id
_entity.type
_entity.pdbx_description
1 polymer ?
#
loop_
_entity_poly.entity_id
_entity_poly.type
_entity_poly.pdbx_seq_one_letter_code
_entity_poly.pdbx_strand_id
1 'polypeptide(L)'
;MKQLSIVVTTIQTPTTCMEKLSACAERYDAQILVIGDRKGPQEYDLPRTLLFTLDNQHEMPYRLPALLPTDHYARKNLGYLYAMHHGSGCIYETDDDNFPLESWKPRDVRVHANRISKNDWLN
;
A
#
# COMPACT_ATOMS: atom_id res chain seq x y z
N MET A 1 12.80 9.70 10.84
CA MET A 1 12.53 8.32 10.39
C MET A 1 12.37 8.34 8.88
N LYS A 2 12.70 7.25 8.17
CA LYS A 2 12.39 7.16 6.73
C LYS A 2 10.87 7.20 6.54
N GLN A 3 10.38 7.92 5.53
CA GLN A 3 8.94 8.01 5.28
C GLN A 3 8.37 6.63 4.93
N LEU A 4 7.23 6.28 5.55
CA LEU A 4 6.49 5.06 5.29
C LEU A 4 5.32 5.36 4.35
N SER A 5 5.24 4.61 3.26
CA SER A 5 4.05 4.57 2.40
C SER A 5 3.39 3.21 2.50
N ILE A 6 2.07 3.20 2.54
CA ILE A 6 1.24 2.00 2.48
C ILE A 6 0.58 1.97 1.11
N VAL A 7 0.77 0.92 0.33
CA VAL A 7 0.21 0.81 -1.02
C VAL A 7 -0.90 -0.22 -1.02
N VAL A 8 -2.08 0.21 -1.45
CA VAL A 8 -3.30 -0.60 -1.53
C VAL A 8 -3.88 -0.47 -2.93
N THR A 9 -4.51 -1.53 -3.43
CA THR A 9 -5.37 -1.47 -4.62
C THR A 9 -6.82 -1.68 -4.18
N THR A 10 -7.78 -1.01 -4.81
CA THR A 10 -9.19 -1.18 -4.47
C THR A 10 -10.12 -0.88 -5.65
N ILE A 11 -11.30 -1.51 -5.63
CA ILE A 11 -12.46 -1.12 -6.43
C ILE A 11 -13.64 -0.70 -5.54
N GLN A 12 -13.42 -0.54 -4.24
CA GLN A 12 -14.44 -0.30 -3.23
C GLN A 12 -14.29 1.10 -2.65
N THR A 13 -15.40 1.67 -2.18
CA THR A 13 -15.35 2.82 -1.26
C THR A 13 -14.64 2.42 0.05
N PRO A 14 -14.22 3.37 0.90
CA PRO A 14 -13.65 3.06 2.21
C PRO A 14 -14.42 1.96 2.97
N THR A 15 -13.70 0.89 3.33
CA THR A 15 -14.20 -0.24 4.12
C THR A 15 -13.74 -0.10 5.57
N THR A 16 -14.33 -0.88 6.48
CA THR A 16 -13.86 -0.93 7.87
C THR A 16 -12.40 -1.37 8.00
N CYS A 17 -11.90 -2.22 7.09
CA CYS A 17 -10.48 -2.58 7.04
C CYS A 17 -9.62 -1.34 6.73
N MET A 18 -10.05 -0.52 5.77
CA MET A 18 -9.35 0.69 5.35
C MET A 18 -9.46 1.83 6.37
N GLU A 19 -10.59 1.96 7.08
CA GLU A 19 -10.73 2.88 8.23
C GLU A 19 -9.70 2.54 9.33
N LYS A 20 -9.55 1.24 9.65
CA LYS A 20 -8.54 0.81 10.63
C LYS A 20 -7.12 1.00 10.13
N LEU A 21 -6.86 0.71 8.86
CA LEU A 21 -5.55 0.95 8.24
C LEU A 21 -5.20 2.44 8.27
N SER A 22 -6.18 3.33 8.02
CA SER A 22 -6.04 4.78 8.15
C SER A 22 -5.67 5.20 9.57
N ALA A 23 -6.34 4.67 10.59
CA ALA A 23 -5.98 4.94 11.99
C ALA A 23 -4.56 4.45 12.34
N CYS A 24 -4.13 3.31 11.79
CA CYS A 24 -2.74 2.86 11.87
C CYS A 24 -1.79 3.82 11.16
N ALA A 25 -2.14 4.31 9.96
CA ALA A 25 -1.32 5.23 9.20
C ALA A 25 -1.13 6.57 9.94
N GLU A 26 -2.17 7.11 10.58
CA GLU A 26 -2.08 8.30 11.43
C GLU A 26 -1.10 8.11 12.58
N ARG A 27 -1.19 6.98 13.29
CA ARG A 27 -0.31 6.66 14.43
C ARG A 27 1.17 6.67 14.06
N TYR A 28 1.51 6.25 12.83
CA TYR A 28 2.88 6.11 12.36
C TYR A 28 3.30 7.17 11.35
N ASP A 29 2.51 8.23 11.17
CA ASP A 29 2.74 9.29 10.18
C ASP A 29 3.02 8.69 8.77
N ALA A 30 2.27 7.66 8.40
CA ALA A 30 2.36 7.01 7.09
C ALA A 30 1.38 7.63 6.09
N GLN A 31 1.69 7.55 4.80
CA GLN A 31 0.75 7.92 3.72
C GLN A 31 0.23 6.65 3.05
N ILE A 32 -1.09 6.50 2.96
CA ILE A 32 -1.74 5.44 2.19
C ILE A 32 -1.90 5.93 0.75
N LEU A 33 -1.41 5.15 -0.20
CA LEU A 33 -1.54 5.34 -1.64
C LEU A 33 -2.55 4.30 -2.14
N VAL A 34 -3.76 4.77 -2.45
CA VAL A 34 -4.86 3.93 -2.92
C VAL A 34 -4.85 3.95 -4.45
N ILE A 35 -4.48 2.83 -5.06
CA ILE A 35 -4.48 2.64 -6.50
C ILE A 35 -5.84 2.09 -6.90
N GLY A 36 -6.71 2.96 -7.41
CA GLY A 36 -8.03 2.57 -7.90
C GLY A 36 -7.95 1.79 -9.22
N ASP A 37 -9.05 1.14 -9.58
CA ASP A 37 -9.25 0.61 -10.93
C ASP A 37 -10.61 1.05 -11.48
N ARG A 38 -11.01 0.59 -12.66
CA ARG A 38 -12.19 1.03 -13.42
C ARG A 38 -13.50 1.05 -12.63
N LYS A 39 -13.68 0.11 -11.71
CA LYS A 39 -14.88 0.00 -10.86
C LYS A 39 -14.75 0.75 -9.52
N GLY A 40 -13.60 1.34 -9.25
CA GLY A 40 -13.27 2.00 -8.00
C GLY A 40 -13.96 3.36 -7.81
N PRO A 41 -13.91 3.88 -6.57
CA PRO A 41 -14.49 5.16 -6.26
C PRO A 41 -13.68 6.29 -6.92
N GLN A 42 -14.33 7.44 -7.12
CA GLN A 42 -13.67 8.66 -7.61
C GLN A 42 -13.12 9.53 -6.48
N GLU A 43 -13.54 9.24 -5.24
CA GLU A 43 -13.13 9.93 -4.03
C GLU A 43 -12.83 8.89 -2.94
N TYR A 44 -11.92 9.21 -2.03
CA TYR A 44 -11.55 8.31 -0.95
C TYR A 44 -11.35 9.13 0.32
N ASP A 45 -12.45 9.46 1.00
CA ASP A 45 -12.44 10.32 2.19
C ASP A 45 -12.00 9.54 3.42
N LEU A 46 -10.68 9.36 3.56
CA LEU A 46 -10.03 8.85 4.76
C LEU A 46 -8.76 9.64 5.06
N PRO A 47 -8.45 9.90 6.34
CA PRO A 47 -7.20 10.52 6.74
C PRO A 47 -5.98 9.80 6.16
N ARG A 48 -4.92 10.55 5.85
CA ARG A 48 -3.66 9.99 5.34
C ARG A 48 -3.81 9.16 4.07
N THR A 49 -4.88 9.30 3.30
CA THR A 49 -5.06 8.61 2.03
C THR A 49 -4.86 9.54 0.84
N LEU A 50 -4.35 8.97 -0.25
CA LEU A 50 -4.26 9.62 -1.56
C LEU A 50 -4.77 8.61 -2.58
N LEU A 51 -5.89 8.94 -3.21
CA LEU A 51 -6.46 8.14 -4.28
C LEU A 51 -5.79 8.48 -5.62
N PHE A 52 -5.47 7.45 -6.38
CA PHE A 52 -5.13 7.56 -7.79
C PHE A 52 -6.19 6.84 -8.60
N THR A 53 -7.08 7.59 -9.23
CA THR A 53 -8.03 7.05 -10.22
C THR A 53 -7.27 6.60 -11.48
N LEU A 54 -7.94 5.91 -12.40
CA LEU A 54 -7.31 5.56 -13.68
C LEU A 54 -6.78 6.80 -14.42
N ASP A 55 -7.53 7.90 -14.41
CA ASP A 55 -7.13 9.14 -15.07
C ASP A 55 -5.86 9.72 -14.42
N ASN A 56 -5.83 9.82 -13.08
CA ASN A 56 -4.63 10.30 -12.39
C ASN A 56 -3.43 9.37 -12.58
N GLN A 57 -3.66 8.05 -12.70
CA GLN A 57 -2.61 7.08 -13.00
C GLN A 57 -2.00 7.33 -14.37
N HIS A 58 -2.80 7.69 -15.38
CA HIS A 58 -2.32 7.99 -16.73
C HIS A 58 -1.51 9.29 -16.82
N GLU A 59 -1.72 10.22 -15.89
CA GLU A 59 -0.98 11.48 -15.78
C GLU A 59 0.36 11.33 -15.03
N MET A 60 0.62 10.17 -14.42
CA MET A 60 1.87 9.94 -13.72
C MET A 60 3.08 10.01 -14.67
N PRO A 61 4.25 10.50 -14.22
CA PRO A 61 5.45 10.64 -15.05
C PRO A 61 6.17 9.29 -15.29
N TYR A 62 5.42 8.20 -15.39
CA TYR A 62 5.93 6.85 -15.59
C TYR A 62 5.48 6.31 -16.94
N ARG A 63 6.28 5.41 -17.51
CA ARG A 63 5.89 4.66 -18.72
C ARG A 63 4.87 3.56 -18.42
N LEU A 64 4.84 3.10 -17.17
CA LEU A 64 4.09 1.92 -16.75
C LEU A 64 2.55 2.04 -16.87
N PRO A 65 1.90 3.19 -16.56
CA PRO A 65 0.43 3.33 -16.67
C PRO A 65 -0.14 2.97 -18.04
N ALA A 66 0.58 3.31 -19.12
CA ALA A 66 0.17 3.02 -20.49
C ALA A 66 0.37 1.54 -20.90
N LEU A 67 1.18 0.79 -20.16
CA LEU A 67 1.48 -0.62 -20.44
C LEU A 67 0.61 -1.58 -19.62
N LEU A 68 0.03 -1.09 -18.52
CA LEU A 68 -0.74 -1.91 -17.60
C LEU A 68 -2.19 -2.03 -18.07
N PRO A 69 -2.74 -3.26 -18.14
CA PRO A 69 -4.16 -3.45 -18.39
C PRO A 69 -5.00 -2.84 -17.25
N THR A 70 -6.21 -2.41 -17.57
CA THR A 70 -7.26 -2.08 -16.59
C THR A 70 -7.86 -3.36 -16.02
N ASP A 71 -8.56 -3.26 -14.89
CA ASP A 71 -9.11 -4.40 -14.13
C ASP A 71 -8.04 -5.44 -13.75
N HIS A 72 -6.85 -4.96 -13.37
CA HIS A 72 -5.72 -5.84 -13.14
C HIS A 72 -4.87 -5.41 -11.96
N TYR A 73 -4.62 -6.36 -11.06
CA TYR A 73 -3.86 -6.17 -9.82
C TYR A 73 -2.47 -5.54 -10.04
N ALA A 74 -1.85 -5.78 -11.19
CA ALA A 74 -0.54 -5.21 -11.55
C ALA A 74 -0.53 -3.66 -11.53
N ARG A 75 -1.68 -2.98 -11.57
CA ARG A 75 -1.76 -1.52 -11.39
C ARG A 75 -1.20 -1.04 -10.05
N LYS A 76 -1.24 -1.87 -9.02
CA LYS A 76 -0.62 -1.60 -7.71
C LYS A 76 0.85 -1.17 -7.80
N ASN A 77 1.58 -1.62 -8.84
CA ASN A 77 2.96 -1.21 -9.10
C ASN A 77 3.13 0.31 -9.26
N LEU A 78 2.09 1.02 -9.71
CA LEU A 78 2.11 2.48 -9.80
C LEU A 78 2.24 3.14 -8.43
N GLY A 79 1.64 2.56 -7.40
CA GLY A 79 1.80 3.00 -6.02
C GLY A 79 3.23 2.82 -5.52
N TYR A 80 3.91 1.73 -5.91
CA TYR A 80 5.33 1.54 -5.57
C TYR A 80 6.20 2.60 -6.25
N LEU A 81 6.00 2.83 -7.55
CA LEU A 81 6.74 3.86 -8.29
C LEU A 81 6.52 5.25 -7.68
N TYR A 82 5.26 5.58 -7.35
CA TYR A 82 4.93 6.84 -6.68
C TYR A 82 5.64 6.98 -5.33
N ALA A 83 5.57 5.96 -4.47
CA ALA A 83 6.25 5.96 -3.17
C ALA A 83 7.78 6.13 -3.33
N MET A 84 8.40 5.38 -4.24
CA MET A 84 9.84 5.46 -4.50
C MET A 84 10.24 6.85 -5.02
N HIS A 85 9.47 7.41 -5.96
CA HIS A 85 9.72 8.75 -6.51
C HIS A 85 9.67 9.82 -5.43
N HIS A 86 8.77 9.67 -4.44
CA HIS A 86 8.60 10.62 -3.33
C HIS A 86 9.51 10.33 -2.13
N GLY A 87 10.48 9.42 -2.27
CA GLY A 87 11.51 9.20 -1.26
C GLY A 87 11.09 8.29 -0.10
N SER A 88 10.00 7.52 -0.25
CA SER A 88 9.59 6.54 0.76
C SER A 88 10.71 5.53 1.00
N GLY A 89 11.17 5.47 2.24
CA GLY A 89 12.25 4.56 2.62
C GLY A 89 11.75 3.23 3.17
N CYS A 90 10.43 3.07 3.32
CA CYS A 90 9.74 1.81 3.54
C CYS A 90 8.40 1.84 2.77
N ILE A 91 8.11 0.75 2.07
CA ILE A 91 6.83 0.53 1.39
C ILE A 91 6.20 -0.69 2.06
N TYR A 92 5.04 -0.49 2.67
CA TYR A 92 4.19 -1.57 3.15
C TYR A 92 3.08 -1.79 2.11
N GLU A 93 2.77 -3.04 1.85
CA GLU A 93 1.83 -3.45 0.81
C GLU A 93 0.77 -4.34 1.47
N THR A 94 -0.50 -4.06 1.17
CA THR A 94 -1.63 -4.84 1.65
C THR A 94 -2.85 -4.62 0.77
N ASP A 95 -3.84 -5.49 0.84
CA ASP A 95 -5.13 -5.35 0.17
C ASP A 95 -6.16 -4.64 1.07
N ASP A 96 -7.24 -4.16 0.48
CA ASP A 96 -8.29 -3.35 1.12
C ASP A 96 -9.24 -4.16 2.01
N ASP A 97 -9.17 -5.48 1.95
CA ASP A 97 -9.89 -6.44 2.78
C ASP A 97 -9.00 -7.06 3.89
N ASN A 98 -7.71 -6.77 3.90
CA ASN A 98 -6.79 -7.23 4.94
C ASN A 98 -6.87 -6.35 6.19
N PHE A 99 -7.46 -6.92 7.24
CA PHE A 99 -7.62 -6.23 8.52
C PHE A 99 -6.28 -6.13 9.28
N PRO A 100 -5.81 -4.92 9.63
CA PRO A 100 -4.61 -4.79 10.44
C PRO A 100 -4.86 -5.34 11.85
N LEU A 101 -3.91 -6.13 12.34
CA LEU A 101 -3.91 -6.60 13.73
C LEU A 101 -3.74 -5.42 14.70
N GLU A 102 -4.20 -5.57 15.94
CA GLU A 102 -4.00 -4.53 16.98
C GLU A 102 -2.51 -4.24 17.25
N SER A 103 -1.67 -5.25 17.06
CA SER A 103 -0.21 -5.18 17.19
C SER A 103 0.50 -4.70 15.92
N TRP A 104 -0.23 -4.31 14.87
CA TRP A 104 0.35 -3.87 13.62
C TRP A 104 1.24 -2.65 13.83
N LYS A 105 2.45 -2.75 13.30
CA LYS A 105 3.44 -1.67 13.28
C LYS A 105 4.36 -1.83 12.06
N PRO A 106 5.01 -0.74 11.62
CA PRO A 106 6.06 -0.83 10.62
C PRO A 106 7.13 -1.83 11.06
N ARG A 107 7.59 -2.68 10.15
CA ARG A 107 8.61 -3.70 10.46
C ARG A 107 10.00 -3.09 10.46
N ASP A 108 10.82 -3.54 11.39
CA ASP A 108 12.25 -3.23 11.40
C ASP A 108 12.96 -4.00 10.28
N VAL A 109 13.92 -3.34 9.62
CA VAL A 109 14.77 -3.96 8.59
C VAL A 109 15.66 -5.07 9.19
N ARG A 110 15.90 -5.02 10.50
CA ARG A 110 16.65 -6.03 11.25
C ARG A 110 15.73 -6.68 12.26
N VAL A 111 15.75 -8.01 12.30
CA VAL A 111 14.98 -8.79 13.26
C VAL A 111 15.92 -9.68 14.06
N HIS A 112 15.56 -9.94 15.31
CA HIS A 112 16.17 -11.01 16.08
C HIS A 112 15.58 -12.33 15.60
N ALA A 113 16.43 -13.23 15.12
CA ALA A 113 16.05 -14.54 14.64
C ALA A 113 16.93 -15.61 15.27
N ASN A 114 16.35 -16.79 15.48
CA ASN A 114 17.10 -17.96 15.93
C ASN A 114 17.91 -18.53 14.76
N ARG A 115 19.20 -18.77 14.97
CA ARG A 115 20.03 -19.50 14.00
C ARG A 115 19.69 -20.99 14.08
N ILE A 116 19.09 -21.52 13.02
CA ILE A 116 18.81 -22.95 12.90
C ILE A 116 20.00 -23.63 12.21
N SER A 117 20.47 -24.74 12.76
CA SER A 117 21.61 -25.52 12.23
C SER A 117 21.21 -26.85 11.57
N LYS A 118 19.93 -27.24 11.66
CA LYS A 118 19.41 -28.49 11.07
C LYS A 118 18.55 -28.19 9.84
N ASN A 119 18.67 -29.04 8.82
CA ASN A 119 17.86 -28.98 7.59
C ASN A 119 16.50 -29.68 7.78
N ASP A 120 15.81 -29.39 8.89
CA ASP A 120 14.44 -29.87 9.13
C ASP A 120 13.44 -28.73 8.86
N TRP A 121 12.21 -29.09 8.49
CA TRP A 121 11.14 -28.11 8.30
C TRP A 121 10.73 -27.46 9.63
N LEU A 122 10.62 -26.14 9.64
CA LEU A 122 10.26 -25.32 10.81
C LEU A 122 9.18 -24.32 10.41
N ASN A 123 8.19 -24.16 11.27
CA ASN A 123 7.06 -23.24 11.14
C ASN A 123 7.28 -21.99 12.01
#